data_AF-R6I185-F1
#
_entry.id   AF-R6I185-F1
#
_cell.length_a   1.000
_cell.length_b   1.000
_cell.length_c   1.000
_cell.angle_alpha   90.00
_cell.angle_beta   90.00
_cell.angle_gamma   90.00
#
_symmetry.space_group_name_H-M   'P 1'
#
loop_
_entity.id
_entity.type
_entity.pdbx_description
1 polymer ?
#
loop_
_entity_poly.entity_id
_entity_poly.type
_entity_poly.pdbx_seq_one_letter_code
_entity_poly.pdbx_strand_id
1 'polypeptide(L)'
;MRRTRNLIALLMAAVMCLCLFAGCGSSNNGNDSEAVDLTKATSLADLAGCKIAAQAGTFHADALTQIKNVQSSTYPEFADLLTALKSGAIDGYVAEEPTAFSVCQSNDNLTYIPLKNNDTGFTATAADVGIAVGLKKGSELRAQINEVLATITDEQRAELMEQIVTLASGGEVSEFAVSCPAPETTNGVLRVGMECAYEPYNWTDMDGTSLGAVPISGEGKEGLYANGYDVQIAQYIANKLGMKLEIYSFEWDSLIPALESGAIDAIAAGMSPTAERAQQIDFSDTYYESNLVVIIRK
;
A
#
# COMPACT_ATOMS: atom_id res chain seq x y z
N MET A 1 82.12 -9.97 -17.97
CA MET A 1 82.01 -9.01 -19.08
C MET A 1 81.11 -7.87 -18.61
N ARG A 2 81.68 -6.71 -18.23
CA ARG A 2 81.64 -5.42 -18.98
C ARG A 2 80.22 -5.11 -19.51
N ARG A 3 79.56 -3.97 -19.26
CA ARG A 3 79.98 -2.66 -18.70
C ARG A 3 78.70 -1.77 -18.64
N THR A 4 78.52 -1.02 -17.55
CA THR A 4 78.11 0.42 -17.47
C THR A 4 76.88 0.96 -18.23
N ARG A 5 76.15 2.01 -17.81
CA ARG A 5 75.82 2.73 -16.56
C ARG A 5 75.06 4.01 -17.04
N ASN A 6 74.20 4.55 -16.18
CA ASN A 6 73.77 5.96 -16.09
C ASN A 6 72.60 6.43 -17.00
N LEU A 7 71.44 6.77 -16.43
CA LEU A 7 71.06 8.01 -15.68
C LEU A 7 70.81 9.20 -16.62
N ILE A 8 69.61 9.78 -16.58
CA ILE A 8 69.31 11.17 -16.19
C ILE A 8 67.80 11.45 -16.35
N ALA A 9 67.28 12.17 -15.36
CA ALA A 9 65.92 12.64 -15.18
C ALA A 9 65.66 13.99 -15.88
N LEU A 10 64.37 14.36 -15.99
CA LEU A 10 63.74 15.68 -15.76
C LEU A 10 62.62 16.01 -16.77
N LEU A 11 61.43 16.23 -16.21
CA LEU A 11 60.52 17.38 -16.40
C LEU A 11 60.57 18.18 -17.72
N MET A 12 59.41 18.35 -18.38
CA MET A 12 58.64 19.61 -18.41
C MET A 12 57.47 19.61 -19.40
N ALA A 13 56.42 20.35 -19.01
CA ALA A 13 55.52 21.17 -19.84
C ALA A 13 54.40 20.50 -20.70
N ALA A 14 53.23 20.39 -20.08
CA ALA A 14 52.03 21.21 -20.36
C ALA A 14 51.77 21.77 -21.79
N VAL A 15 50.58 21.37 -22.31
CA VAL A 15 49.49 22.22 -22.86
C VAL A 15 49.47 22.57 -24.36
N MET A 16 48.22 22.51 -24.88
CA MET A 16 47.67 23.07 -26.14
C MET A 16 48.03 22.34 -27.44
N CYS A 17 47.17 22.20 -28.45
CA CYS A 17 45.72 22.33 -28.62
C CYS A 17 45.46 21.92 -30.09
N LEU A 18 44.23 21.50 -30.39
CA LEU A 18 43.57 21.51 -31.70
C LEU A 18 44.00 20.49 -32.78
N CYS A 19 43.02 19.63 -33.08
CA CYS A 19 42.33 19.51 -34.37
C CYS A 19 42.52 18.24 -35.22
N LEU A 20 41.36 17.60 -35.43
CA LEU A 20 40.89 16.82 -36.58
C LEU A 20 41.25 15.33 -36.61
N PHE A 21 40.27 14.51 -36.19
CA PHE A 21 39.78 13.44 -37.07
C PHE A 21 38.25 13.37 -36.98
N ALA A 22 37.62 13.53 -38.14
CA ALA A 22 36.25 13.13 -38.36
C ALA A 22 36.18 11.59 -38.25
N GLY A 23 35.28 11.09 -37.40
CA GLY A 23 34.99 9.67 -37.22
C GLY A 23 33.48 9.48 -37.16
N CYS A 24 32.97 8.68 -38.10
CA CYS A 24 31.57 8.43 -38.38
C CYS A 24 30.85 7.64 -37.27
N GLY A 25 29.52 7.75 -37.26
CA GLY A 25 28.66 6.57 -37.10
C GLY A 25 28.10 6.33 -35.71
N SER A 26 26.76 6.30 -35.67
CA SER A 26 25.88 5.82 -34.60
C SER A 26 26.43 4.71 -33.71
N SER A 27 26.38 4.95 -32.40
CA SER A 27 25.69 4.04 -31.46
C SER A 27 25.40 4.81 -30.17
N ASN A 28 24.21 5.41 -30.10
CA ASN A 28 23.70 5.92 -28.82
C ASN A 28 23.14 4.72 -28.05
N ASN A 29 24.01 3.91 -27.43
CA ASN A 29 23.60 3.03 -26.33
C ASN A 29 23.60 3.87 -25.05
N GLY A 30 22.67 4.82 -24.99
CA GLY A 30 22.29 5.49 -23.75
C GLY A 30 21.07 4.77 -23.21
N ASN A 31 21.27 3.82 -22.31
CA ASN A 31 20.20 3.25 -21.50
C ASN A 31 19.99 4.11 -20.24
N ASP A 32 20.02 5.43 -20.43
CA ASP A 32 19.52 6.39 -19.46
C ASP A 32 18.06 6.58 -19.84
N SER A 33 17.16 5.80 -19.24
CA SER A 33 15.72 5.93 -19.47
C SER A 33 15.31 7.33 -19.05
N GLU A 34 15.05 8.21 -20.02
CA GLU A 34 14.31 9.45 -19.75
C GLU A 34 13.03 9.07 -19.02
N ALA A 35 12.79 9.70 -17.87
CA ALA A 35 11.60 9.45 -17.08
C ALA A 35 10.36 9.68 -17.95
N VAL A 36 9.45 8.71 -17.97
CA VAL A 36 8.18 8.84 -18.71
C VAL A 36 7.32 9.87 -17.99
N ASP A 37 7.01 10.99 -18.66
CA ASP A 37 6.07 11.99 -18.13
C ASP A 37 4.63 11.46 -18.26
N LEU A 38 4.09 11.00 -17.14
CA LEU A 38 2.72 10.48 -17.02
C LEU A 38 1.74 11.50 -16.43
N THR A 39 2.15 12.74 -16.18
CA THR A 39 1.33 13.74 -15.47
C THR A 39 0.05 14.15 -16.22
N LYS A 40 -0.04 13.82 -17.51
CA LYS A 40 -1.20 14.07 -18.37
C LYS A 40 -1.99 12.82 -18.72
N ALA A 41 -1.59 11.65 -18.20
CA ALA A 41 -2.32 10.42 -18.42
C ALA A 41 -3.71 10.50 -17.78
N THR A 42 -4.70 9.92 -18.44
CA THR A 42 -6.10 9.93 -17.98
C THR A 42 -6.79 8.56 -18.13
N SER A 43 -6.10 7.59 -18.72
CA SER A 43 -6.63 6.26 -19.02
C SER A 43 -5.55 5.18 -18.93
N LEU A 44 -5.97 3.92 -18.84
CA LEU A 44 -5.04 2.77 -18.89
C LEU A 44 -4.23 2.70 -20.19
N ALA A 45 -4.74 3.24 -21.29
CA ALA A 45 -4.04 3.23 -22.58
C ALA A 45 -2.78 4.12 -22.58
N ASP A 46 -2.78 5.18 -21.77
CA ASP A 46 -1.66 6.13 -21.65
C ASP A 46 -0.44 5.52 -20.95
N LEU A 47 -0.63 4.36 -20.30
CA LEU A 47 0.42 3.64 -19.57
C LEU A 47 1.20 2.65 -20.45
N ALA A 48 0.85 2.50 -21.73
CA ALA A 48 1.52 1.55 -22.62
C ALA A 48 3.04 1.79 -22.69
N GLY A 49 3.82 0.73 -22.53
CA GLY A 49 5.29 0.74 -22.52
C GLY A 49 5.93 0.98 -21.15
N CYS A 50 5.17 1.50 -20.18
CA CYS A 50 5.65 1.85 -18.85
C CYS A 50 5.90 0.63 -17.97
N LYS A 51 6.73 0.80 -16.94
CA LYS A 51 6.93 -0.18 -15.86
C LYS A 51 5.88 0.05 -14.77
N ILE A 52 4.83 -0.76 -14.74
CA ILE A 52 3.74 -0.61 -13.76
C ILE A 52 3.75 -1.82 -12.83
N ALA A 53 3.64 -1.58 -11.52
CA ALA A 53 3.62 -2.65 -10.53
C ALA A 53 2.34 -2.68 -9.69
N ALA A 54 2.17 -3.75 -8.92
CA ALA A 54 1.08 -3.94 -7.99
C ALA A 54 1.50 -4.86 -6.84
N GLN A 55 0.71 -4.91 -5.76
CA GLN A 55 0.97 -5.84 -4.67
C GLN A 55 0.63 -7.29 -5.09
N ALA A 56 1.55 -8.21 -4.85
CA ALA A 56 1.36 -9.64 -5.13
C ALA A 56 0.17 -10.21 -4.33
N GLY A 57 -0.54 -11.19 -4.89
CA GLY A 57 -1.62 -11.88 -4.20
C GLY A 57 -2.89 -11.05 -3.97
N THR A 58 -3.03 -9.90 -4.66
CA THR A 58 -4.18 -9.00 -4.56
C THR A 58 -4.87 -8.73 -5.88
N PHE A 59 -6.09 -8.21 -5.83
CA PHE A 59 -6.79 -7.76 -7.03
C PHE A 59 -6.03 -6.64 -7.76
N HIS A 60 -5.15 -5.88 -7.10
CA HIS A 60 -4.25 -4.94 -7.80
C HIS A 60 -3.40 -5.63 -8.86
N ALA A 61 -2.89 -6.84 -8.57
CA ALA A 61 -2.12 -7.63 -9.53
C ALA A 61 -2.99 -8.16 -10.68
N ASP A 62 -4.24 -8.53 -10.40
CA ASP A 62 -5.20 -8.91 -11.45
C ASP A 62 -5.58 -7.71 -12.32
N ALA A 63 -5.83 -6.55 -11.70
CA ALA A 63 -6.15 -5.30 -12.36
C ALA A 63 -4.99 -4.81 -13.26
N LEU A 64 -3.74 -4.99 -12.82
CA LEU A 64 -2.54 -4.69 -13.61
C LEU A 64 -2.54 -5.40 -14.97
N THR A 65 -3.13 -6.60 -15.07
CA THR A 65 -3.21 -7.36 -16.34
C THR A 65 -4.11 -6.69 -17.39
N GLN A 66 -4.96 -5.74 -16.98
CA GLN A 66 -5.85 -5.00 -17.87
C GLN A 66 -5.11 -3.89 -18.64
N ILE A 67 -3.91 -3.50 -18.18
CA ILE A 67 -3.10 -2.46 -18.81
C ILE A 67 -2.32 -3.08 -19.98
N LYS A 68 -2.57 -2.59 -21.20
CA LYS A 68 -1.96 -3.17 -22.40
C LYS A 68 -0.52 -2.71 -22.57
N ASN A 69 0.36 -3.64 -22.94
CA ASN A 69 1.76 -3.38 -23.31
C ASN A 69 2.62 -2.75 -22.20
N VAL A 70 2.34 -3.01 -20.92
CA VAL A 70 3.21 -2.60 -19.81
C VAL A 70 4.29 -3.64 -19.51
N GLN A 71 5.37 -3.19 -18.88
CA GLN A 71 6.33 -4.05 -18.20
C GLN A 71 5.85 -4.26 -16.76
N SER A 72 5.07 -5.32 -16.53
CA SER A 72 4.45 -5.59 -15.23
C SER A 72 5.41 -6.25 -14.24
N SER A 73 5.38 -5.83 -12.99
CA SER A 73 6.02 -6.52 -11.86
C SER A 73 5.13 -6.52 -10.62
N THR A 74 5.46 -7.33 -9.62
CA THR A 74 4.75 -7.38 -8.34
C THR A 74 5.72 -7.28 -7.17
N TYR A 75 5.25 -6.71 -6.07
CA TYR A 75 6.00 -6.56 -4.81
C TYR A 75 5.15 -7.10 -3.65
N PRO A 76 5.76 -7.55 -2.54
CA PRO A 76 5.01 -8.12 -1.43
C PRO A 76 4.22 -7.06 -0.65
N GLU A 77 4.76 -5.84 -0.52
CA GLU A 77 4.14 -4.76 0.28
C GLU A 77 4.02 -3.44 -0.49
N PHE A 78 3.09 -2.58 -0.07
CA PHE A 78 2.95 -1.23 -0.61
C PHE A 78 4.15 -0.33 -0.32
N ALA A 79 4.84 -0.53 0.82
CA ALA A 79 6.07 0.20 1.14
C ALA A 79 7.19 -0.07 0.12
N ASP A 80 7.27 -1.30 -0.38
CA ASP A 80 8.22 -1.68 -1.43
C ASP A 80 7.85 -1.05 -2.78
N LEU A 81 6.56 -1.02 -3.14
CA LEU A 81 6.07 -0.33 -4.33
C LEU A 81 6.42 1.16 -4.31
N LEU A 82 6.19 1.82 -3.16
CA LEU A 82 6.52 3.23 -2.98
C LEU A 82 8.03 3.48 -3.10
N THR A 83 8.86 2.59 -2.55
CA THR A 83 10.32 2.66 -2.65
C THR A 83 10.79 2.45 -4.09
N ALA A 84 10.22 1.47 -4.79
CA ALA A 84 10.50 1.22 -6.21
C ALA A 84 10.10 2.42 -7.08
N LEU A 85 8.97 3.06 -6.79
CA LEU A 85 8.53 4.26 -7.49
C LEU A 85 9.50 5.43 -7.23
N LYS A 86 9.85 5.70 -5.98
CA LYS A 86 10.76 6.79 -5.61
C LYS A 86 12.15 6.63 -6.22
N SER A 87 12.63 5.40 -6.38
CA SER A 87 13.95 5.11 -6.96
C SER A 87 14.00 5.14 -8.49
N GLY A 88 12.86 5.19 -9.18
CA GLY A 88 12.82 5.09 -10.65
C GLY A 88 12.79 3.65 -11.17
N ALA A 89 12.71 2.64 -10.29
CA ALA A 89 12.67 1.24 -10.71
C ALA A 89 11.37 0.90 -11.47
N ILE A 90 10.26 1.52 -11.07
CA ILE A 90 8.96 1.47 -11.75
C ILE A 90 8.48 2.89 -12.07
N ASP A 91 7.61 3.05 -13.06
CA ASP A 91 7.03 4.33 -13.47
C ASP A 91 5.72 4.64 -12.73
N GLY A 92 5.02 3.61 -12.28
CA GLY A 92 3.85 3.73 -11.42
C GLY A 92 3.46 2.42 -10.75
N TYR A 93 2.54 2.49 -9.78
CA TYR A 93 1.92 1.29 -9.22
C TYR A 93 0.43 1.46 -9.00
N VAL A 94 -0.32 0.36 -9.15
CA VAL A 94 -1.76 0.31 -8.91
C VAL A 94 -2.03 0.34 -7.41
N ALA A 95 -2.94 1.20 -6.97
CA ALA A 95 -3.35 1.37 -5.58
C ALA A 95 -4.79 1.89 -5.52
N GLU A 96 -5.37 1.92 -4.32
CA GLU A 96 -6.62 2.64 -4.08
C GLU A 96 -6.42 4.16 -4.01
N GLU A 97 -7.48 4.88 -4.33
CA GLU A 97 -7.53 6.34 -4.29
C GLU A 97 -7.13 6.93 -2.90
N PRO A 98 -7.57 6.41 -1.73
CA PRO A 98 -7.09 6.92 -0.43
C PRO A 98 -5.60 6.72 -0.19
N THR A 99 -5.02 5.59 -0.62
CA THR A 99 -3.57 5.36 -0.59
C THR A 99 -2.85 6.36 -1.45
N ALA A 100 -3.35 6.65 -2.65
CA ALA A 100 -2.79 7.69 -3.50
C ALA A 100 -2.87 9.08 -2.85
N PHE A 101 -3.99 9.41 -2.21
CA PHE A 101 -4.13 10.68 -1.50
C PHE A 101 -3.15 10.83 -0.34
N SER A 102 -2.98 9.81 0.52
CA SER A 102 -2.02 9.91 1.64
C SER A 102 -0.57 10.02 1.10
N VAL A 103 -0.19 9.16 0.15
CA VAL A 103 1.17 9.14 -0.42
C VAL A 103 1.52 10.47 -1.11
N CYS A 104 0.59 11.03 -1.89
CA CYS A 104 0.84 12.27 -2.63
C CYS A 104 0.80 13.52 -1.74
N GLN A 105 0.05 13.51 -0.64
CA GLN A 105 0.11 14.58 0.36
C GLN A 105 1.43 14.57 1.13
N SER A 106 1.97 13.38 1.41
CA SER A 106 3.25 13.22 2.10
C SER A 106 4.47 13.41 1.19
N ASN A 107 4.29 13.59 -0.13
CA ASN A 107 5.39 13.73 -1.07
C ASN A 107 5.04 14.56 -2.32
N ASP A 108 5.55 15.79 -2.36
CA ASP A 108 5.32 16.73 -3.47
C ASP A 108 5.83 16.27 -4.85
N ASN A 109 6.69 15.26 -4.93
CA ASN A 109 7.18 14.71 -6.20
C ASN A 109 6.31 13.56 -6.74
N LEU A 110 5.28 13.16 -6.00
CA LEU A 110 4.36 12.10 -6.42
C LEU A 110 2.99 12.67 -6.75
N THR A 111 2.32 12.04 -7.70
CA THR A 111 0.92 12.30 -8.03
C THR A 111 0.27 10.97 -8.43
N TYR A 112 -1.00 10.99 -8.82
CA TYR A 112 -1.68 9.80 -9.30
C TYR A 112 -2.55 10.12 -10.50
N ILE A 113 -2.78 9.12 -11.32
CA ILE A 113 -3.68 9.18 -12.46
C ILE A 113 -5.10 8.97 -11.93
N PRO A 114 -6.02 9.94 -12.04
CA PRO A 114 -7.36 9.86 -11.46
C PRO A 114 -8.26 8.97 -12.32
N LEU A 115 -8.08 7.67 -12.16
CA LEU A 115 -8.85 6.64 -12.84
C LEU A 115 -10.15 6.35 -12.08
N LYS A 116 -11.20 6.05 -12.83
CA LYS A 116 -12.49 5.64 -12.28
C LYS A 116 -12.81 4.22 -12.74
N ASN A 117 -13.13 3.34 -11.80
CA ASN A 117 -13.46 1.95 -12.10
C ASN A 117 -14.65 1.88 -13.08
N ASN A 118 -14.57 0.97 -14.04
CA ASN A 118 -15.58 0.74 -15.09
C ASN A 118 -15.87 1.94 -16.01
N ASP A 119 -14.98 2.95 -16.04
CA ASP A 119 -15.08 4.12 -16.92
C ASP A 119 -13.72 4.40 -17.60
N THR A 120 -12.83 5.15 -16.94
CA THR A 120 -11.49 5.48 -17.45
C THR A 120 -10.41 4.50 -16.98
N GLY A 121 -10.68 3.78 -15.89
CA GLY A 121 -9.76 2.91 -15.18
C GLY A 121 -10.02 1.43 -15.39
N PHE A 122 -9.89 0.69 -14.28
CA PHE A 122 -9.96 -0.76 -14.25
C PHE A 122 -11.41 -1.25 -14.28
N THR A 123 -11.65 -2.36 -14.97
CA THR A 123 -12.89 -3.11 -14.83
C THR A 123 -12.85 -3.86 -13.50
N ALA A 124 -13.83 -3.61 -12.64
CA ALA A 124 -13.88 -4.17 -11.31
C ALA A 124 -15.33 -4.31 -10.81
N THR A 125 -15.62 -5.40 -10.12
CA THR A 125 -16.86 -5.57 -9.37
C THR A 125 -16.73 -4.96 -7.97
N ALA A 126 -17.84 -4.75 -7.26
CA ALA A 126 -17.81 -4.30 -5.87
C ALA A 126 -17.01 -5.25 -4.96
N ALA A 127 -16.98 -6.56 -5.26
CA ALA A 127 -16.19 -7.52 -4.50
C ALA A 127 -14.68 -7.43 -4.77
N ASP A 128 -14.28 -6.86 -5.91
CA ASP A 128 -12.88 -6.73 -6.30
C ASP A 128 -12.22 -5.50 -5.66
N VAL A 129 -13.00 -4.45 -5.38
CA VAL A 129 -12.50 -3.15 -4.88
C VAL A 129 -13.14 -2.71 -3.56
N GLY A 130 -14.01 -3.56 -3.01
CA GLY A 130 -14.50 -3.44 -1.66
C GLY A 130 -13.51 -4.04 -0.67
N ILE A 131 -13.62 -3.62 0.58
CA ILE A 131 -12.83 -4.11 1.71
C ILE A 131 -13.79 -4.68 2.74
N ALA A 132 -13.54 -5.91 3.21
CA ALA A 132 -14.39 -6.60 4.16
C ALA A 132 -13.57 -7.32 5.24
N VAL A 133 -14.21 -7.61 6.37
CA VAL A 133 -13.60 -8.40 7.44
C VAL A 133 -13.59 -9.87 7.04
N GLY A 134 -12.41 -10.46 6.91
CA GLY A 134 -12.23 -11.89 6.66
C GLY A 134 -12.45 -12.72 7.93
N LEU A 135 -13.21 -13.80 7.81
CA LEU A 135 -13.65 -14.64 8.93
C LEU A 135 -13.57 -16.12 8.56
N LYS A 136 -13.27 -16.98 9.53
CA LYS A 136 -13.30 -18.43 9.30
C LYS A 136 -14.69 -18.86 8.81
N LYS A 137 -14.73 -19.81 7.87
CA LYS A 137 -16.00 -20.36 7.35
C LYS A 137 -16.94 -20.78 8.46
N GLY A 138 -18.18 -20.30 8.39
CA GLY A 138 -19.24 -20.60 9.36
C GLY A 138 -19.11 -19.88 10.71
N SER A 139 -18.23 -18.89 10.83
CA SER A 139 -18.09 -18.10 12.07
C SER A 139 -19.37 -17.34 12.41
N GLU A 140 -19.82 -17.47 13.66
CA GLU A 140 -20.96 -16.70 14.19
C GLU A 140 -20.67 -15.19 14.26
N LEU A 141 -19.39 -14.80 14.30
CA LEU A 141 -18.98 -13.39 14.31
C LEU A 141 -19.42 -12.66 13.04
N ARG A 142 -19.62 -13.35 11.91
CA ARG A 142 -20.00 -12.70 10.65
C ARG A 142 -21.29 -11.91 10.78
N ALA A 143 -22.34 -12.52 11.33
CA ALA A 143 -23.63 -11.86 11.48
C ALA A 143 -23.54 -10.67 12.45
N GLN A 144 -22.83 -10.86 13.57
CA GLN A 144 -22.64 -9.83 14.59
C GLN A 144 -21.85 -8.64 14.05
N ILE A 145 -20.78 -8.90 13.28
CA ILE A 145 -19.98 -7.86 12.62
C ILE A 145 -20.83 -7.10 11.60
N ASN A 146 -21.64 -7.79 10.80
CA ASN A 146 -22.54 -7.12 9.85
C ASN A 146 -23.57 -6.23 10.55
N GLU A 147 -24.14 -6.67 11.67
CA GLU A 147 -25.03 -5.84 12.49
C GLU A 147 -24.33 -4.57 12.99
N VAL A 148 -23.06 -4.69 13.41
CA VAL A 148 -22.26 -3.52 13.82
C VAL A 148 -21.95 -2.61 12.64
N LEU A 149 -21.48 -3.17 11.51
CA LEU A 149 -21.14 -2.39 10.32
C LEU A 149 -22.37 -1.64 9.78
N ALA A 150 -23.56 -2.23 9.85
CA ALA A 150 -24.80 -1.55 9.44
C ALA A 150 -25.15 -0.31 10.29
N THR A 151 -24.49 -0.11 11.44
CA THR A 151 -24.66 1.11 12.26
C THR A 151 -23.79 2.29 11.82
N ILE A 152 -22.87 2.07 10.88
CA ILE A 152 -21.96 3.09 10.35
C ILE A 152 -22.50 3.57 9.00
N THR A 153 -22.83 4.86 8.88
CA THR A 153 -23.32 5.40 7.61
C THR A 153 -22.19 5.60 6.60
N ASP A 154 -22.53 5.71 5.31
CA ASP A 154 -21.56 5.94 4.25
C ASP A 154 -20.82 7.27 4.43
N GLU A 155 -21.50 8.31 4.94
CA GLU A 155 -20.87 9.59 5.29
C GLU A 155 -19.84 9.42 6.41
N GLN A 156 -20.15 8.65 7.44
CA GLN A 156 -19.19 8.38 8.53
C GLN A 156 -18.00 7.55 8.05
N ARG A 157 -18.23 6.60 7.13
CA ARG A 157 -17.15 5.81 6.50
C ARG A 157 -16.21 6.71 5.70
N ALA A 158 -16.76 7.62 4.91
CA ALA A 158 -15.99 8.56 4.11
C ALA A 158 -15.22 9.55 5.01
N GLU A 159 -15.89 10.15 6.00
CA GLU A 159 -15.28 11.10 6.93
C GLU A 159 -14.16 10.44 7.76
N LEU A 160 -14.36 9.20 8.23
CA LEU A 160 -13.29 8.46 8.89
C LEU A 160 -12.09 8.26 7.96
N MET A 161 -12.29 7.94 6.68
CA MET A 161 -11.18 7.78 5.74
C MET A 161 -10.42 9.09 5.53
N GLU A 162 -11.13 10.20 5.36
CA GLU A 162 -10.50 11.53 5.26
C GLU A 162 -9.68 11.89 6.51
N GLN A 163 -10.22 11.60 7.70
CA GLN A 163 -9.52 11.78 8.98
C GLN A 163 -8.27 10.90 9.07
N ILE A 164 -8.35 9.63 8.67
CA ILE A 164 -7.20 8.73 8.71
C ILE A 164 -6.14 9.15 7.69
N VAL A 165 -6.52 9.52 6.46
CA VAL A 165 -5.59 10.08 5.46
C VAL A 165 -4.90 11.33 6.00
N THR A 166 -5.64 12.20 6.71
CA THR A 166 -5.07 13.38 7.36
C THR A 166 -4.01 12.99 8.38
N LEU A 167 -4.30 12.03 9.28
CA LEU A 167 -3.32 11.52 10.25
C LEU A 167 -2.09 10.90 9.57
N ALA A 168 -2.31 10.05 8.57
CA ALA A 168 -1.26 9.40 7.78
C ALA A 168 -0.30 10.41 7.13
N SER A 169 -0.84 11.54 6.67
CA SER A 169 -0.05 12.64 6.09
C SER A 169 0.58 13.61 7.11
N GLY A 170 0.49 13.30 8.41
CA GLY A 170 1.06 14.11 9.51
C GLY A 170 0.20 15.27 9.97
N GLY A 171 -1.07 15.31 9.57
CA GLY A 171 -2.06 16.24 10.08
C GLY A 171 -2.61 15.84 11.45
N GLU A 172 -3.38 16.72 12.09
CA GLU A 172 -4.00 16.48 13.39
C GLU A 172 -5.50 16.17 13.23
N VAL A 173 -6.00 15.18 13.98
CA VAL A 173 -7.42 14.86 14.13
C VAL A 173 -7.75 14.79 15.61
N SER A 174 -8.83 15.47 16.03
CA SER A 174 -9.22 15.54 17.44
C SER A 174 -10.18 14.43 17.87
N GLU A 175 -11.01 13.94 16.95
CA GLU A 175 -12.01 12.90 17.20
C GLU A 175 -12.35 12.19 15.88
N PHE A 176 -12.65 10.89 15.95
CA PHE A 176 -13.08 10.12 14.78
C PHE A 176 -14.60 10.11 14.61
N ALA A 177 -15.05 10.23 13.36
CA ALA A 177 -16.45 10.14 12.95
C ALA A 177 -17.09 8.78 13.29
N VAL A 178 -16.26 7.75 13.42
CA VAL A 178 -16.63 6.40 13.84
C VAL A 178 -15.86 6.07 15.11
N SER A 179 -16.55 6.17 16.24
CA SER A 179 -16.02 5.76 17.53
C SER A 179 -17.16 5.35 18.46
N CYS A 180 -16.84 4.55 19.47
CA CYS A 180 -17.76 4.31 20.58
C CYS A 180 -16.97 4.08 21.88
N PRO A 181 -17.56 4.35 23.05
CA PRO A 181 -16.90 4.12 24.32
C PRO A 181 -16.44 2.66 24.44
N ALA A 182 -15.23 2.46 24.97
CA ALA A 182 -14.79 1.13 25.36
C ALA A 182 -15.74 0.54 26.41
N PRO A 183 -16.03 -0.77 26.36
CA PRO A 183 -16.91 -1.40 27.33
C PRO A 183 -16.26 -1.36 28.74
N GLU A 184 -17.07 -1.10 29.78
CA GLU A 184 -16.58 -1.06 31.17
C GLU A 184 -15.96 -2.38 31.63
N THR A 185 -16.46 -3.50 31.08
CA THR A 185 -15.93 -4.85 31.28
C THR A 185 -15.93 -5.57 29.94
N THR A 186 -14.93 -6.41 29.70
CA THR A 186 -14.82 -7.16 28.44
C THR A 186 -15.35 -8.58 28.61
N ASN A 187 -16.08 -9.08 27.60
CA ASN A 187 -16.61 -10.45 27.57
C ASN A 187 -15.69 -11.42 26.77
N GLY A 188 -14.55 -10.93 26.28
CA GLY A 188 -13.61 -11.71 25.48
C GLY A 188 -12.55 -10.82 24.82
N VAL A 189 -11.76 -11.44 23.94
CA VAL A 189 -10.75 -10.80 23.11
C VAL A 189 -11.09 -11.08 21.64
N LEU A 190 -11.11 -10.05 20.81
CA LEU A 190 -11.18 -10.17 19.36
C LEU A 190 -9.76 -10.01 18.82
N ARG A 191 -9.14 -11.11 18.37
CA ARG A 191 -7.79 -11.10 17.79
C ARG A 191 -7.90 -10.83 16.30
N VAL A 192 -7.40 -9.68 15.85
CA VAL A 192 -7.50 -9.24 14.46
C VAL A 192 -6.13 -9.27 13.82
N GLY A 193 -6.00 -9.98 12.70
CA GLY A 193 -4.80 -9.97 11.87
C GLY A 193 -4.85 -8.89 10.79
N MET A 194 -3.72 -8.23 10.59
CA MET A 194 -3.48 -7.25 9.51
C MET A 194 -1.99 -7.16 9.18
N GLU A 195 -1.60 -6.39 8.17
CA GLU A 195 -0.19 -6.25 7.81
C GLU A 195 0.56 -5.30 8.74
N CYS A 196 -0.07 -4.17 9.06
CA CYS A 196 0.56 -2.98 9.63
C CYS A 196 1.62 -2.35 8.70
N ALA A 197 1.44 -2.49 7.38
CA ALA A 197 2.35 -1.97 6.34
C ALA A 197 1.61 -1.38 5.12
N TYR A 198 0.31 -1.06 5.28
CA TYR A 198 -0.60 -0.66 4.22
C TYR A 198 -1.37 0.63 4.57
N GLU A 199 -0.69 1.77 4.46
CA GLU A 199 -1.28 3.09 4.70
C GLU A 199 -2.28 3.48 3.57
N PRO A 200 -3.42 4.13 3.90
CA PRO A 200 -3.93 4.56 5.21
C PRO A 200 -4.75 3.50 5.95
N TYR A 201 -4.87 2.28 5.42
CA TYR A 201 -5.75 1.25 5.95
C TYR A 201 -5.24 0.67 7.27
N ASN A 202 -3.98 0.25 7.33
CA ASN A 202 -3.33 -0.22 8.55
C ASN A 202 -1.80 -0.04 8.43
N TRP A 203 -1.16 0.73 9.31
CA TRP A 203 0.29 0.90 9.33
C TRP A 203 0.85 0.80 10.76
N THR A 204 2.17 0.63 10.85
CA THR A 204 2.88 0.65 12.12
C THR A 204 3.17 2.09 12.55
N ASP A 205 2.51 2.52 13.62
CA ASP A 205 2.85 3.72 14.39
C ASP A 205 3.96 3.38 15.39
N MET A 206 5.06 4.15 15.34
CA MET A 206 6.30 3.86 16.05
C MET A 206 6.34 4.38 17.50
N ASP A 207 5.43 5.26 17.90
CA ASP A 207 5.42 5.83 19.24
C ASP A 207 4.06 5.74 19.95
N GLY A 208 2.99 5.42 19.22
CA GLY A 208 1.65 5.24 19.75
C GLY A 208 1.02 6.54 20.24
N THR A 209 1.55 7.68 19.83
CA THR A 209 1.04 9.00 20.26
C THR A 209 -0.08 9.51 19.37
N SER A 210 -0.22 8.99 18.15
CA SER A 210 -1.31 9.36 17.25
C SER A 210 -2.66 8.92 17.80
N LEU A 211 -3.69 9.73 17.55
CA LEU A 211 -5.07 9.36 17.89
C LEU A 211 -5.42 8.00 17.24
N GLY A 212 -5.99 7.09 18.03
CA GLY A 212 -6.44 5.79 17.54
C GLY A 212 -5.38 4.69 17.50
N ALA A 213 -4.13 4.96 17.91
CA ALA A 213 -3.09 3.93 17.95
C ALA A 213 -3.45 2.79 18.93
N VAL A 214 -3.35 1.55 18.45
CA VAL A 214 -3.63 0.32 19.21
C VAL A 214 -2.36 -0.53 19.29
N PRO A 215 -1.94 -1.04 20.46
CA PRO A 215 -0.72 -1.83 20.56
C PRO A 215 -0.73 -3.07 19.65
N ILE A 216 0.38 -3.32 18.96
CA ILE A 216 0.56 -4.57 18.22
C ILE A 216 0.94 -5.67 19.22
N SER A 217 0.15 -6.73 19.22
CA SER A 217 0.34 -7.91 20.06
C SER A 217 1.30 -8.90 19.39
N GLY A 218 2.09 -9.59 20.21
CA GLY A 218 3.05 -10.60 19.76
C GLY A 218 4.44 -10.39 20.35
N GLU A 219 5.26 -11.44 20.30
CA GLU A 219 6.65 -11.39 20.73
C GLU A 219 7.46 -10.43 19.85
N GLY A 220 8.22 -9.52 20.45
CA GLY A 220 9.07 -8.57 19.72
C GLY A 220 8.31 -7.38 19.12
N LYS A 221 7.06 -7.17 19.51
CA LYS A 221 6.21 -6.04 19.07
C LYS A 221 6.07 -4.96 20.16
N GLU A 222 6.82 -5.05 21.25
CA GLU A 222 6.76 -4.11 22.36
C GLU A 222 7.10 -2.68 21.90
N GLY A 223 6.19 -1.75 22.19
CA GLY A 223 6.32 -0.35 21.80
C GLY A 223 5.91 -0.04 20.37
N LEU A 224 5.42 -1.03 19.60
CA LEU A 224 4.84 -0.82 18.29
C LEU A 224 3.31 -0.79 18.37
N TYR A 225 2.71 0.10 17.59
CA TYR A 225 1.27 0.30 17.54
C TYR A 225 0.79 0.19 16.10
N ALA A 226 -0.43 -0.28 15.90
CA ALA A 226 -1.13 -0.21 14.64
C ALA A 226 -2.04 1.01 14.66
N ASN A 227 -2.13 1.70 13.53
CA ASN A 227 -3.14 2.73 13.31
C ASN A 227 -3.67 2.64 11.88
N GLY A 228 -4.81 3.27 11.61
CA GLY A 228 -5.43 3.31 10.30
C GLY A 228 -6.91 2.95 10.28
N TYR A 229 -7.47 3.00 9.08
CA TYR A 229 -8.89 2.81 8.85
C TYR A 229 -9.38 1.44 9.34
N ASP A 230 -8.67 0.37 8.98
CA ASP A 230 -8.99 -0.99 9.42
C ASP A 230 -8.89 -1.13 10.94
N VAL A 231 -7.92 -0.45 11.56
CA VAL A 231 -7.71 -0.42 13.01
C VAL A 231 -8.92 0.22 13.70
N GLN A 232 -9.40 1.35 13.20
CA GLN A 232 -10.55 2.03 13.80
C GLN A 232 -11.85 1.25 13.58
N ILE A 233 -12.04 0.62 12.41
CA ILE A 233 -13.18 -0.27 12.17
C ILE A 233 -13.12 -1.49 13.10
N ALA A 234 -11.96 -2.14 13.24
CA ALA A 234 -11.78 -3.27 14.15
C ALA A 234 -12.02 -2.88 15.62
N GLN A 235 -11.57 -1.69 16.04
CA GLN A 235 -11.77 -1.17 17.39
C GLN A 235 -13.24 -0.86 17.67
N TYR A 236 -13.95 -0.28 16.69
CA TYR A 236 -15.39 -0.04 16.78
C TYR A 236 -16.16 -1.35 16.90
N ILE A 237 -15.83 -2.35 16.07
CA ILE A 237 -16.41 -3.69 16.13
C ILE A 237 -16.18 -4.32 17.51
N ALA A 238 -14.94 -4.38 17.98
CA ALA A 238 -14.61 -4.97 19.27
C ALA A 238 -15.41 -4.33 20.42
N ASN A 239 -15.46 -3.01 20.47
CA ASN A 239 -16.20 -2.29 21.52
C ASN A 239 -17.70 -2.57 21.47
N LYS A 240 -18.32 -2.60 20.28
CA LYS A 240 -19.75 -2.91 20.12
C LYS A 240 -20.10 -4.34 20.49
N LEU A 241 -19.17 -5.28 20.31
CA LEU A 241 -19.30 -6.67 20.76
C LEU A 241 -18.96 -6.85 22.25
N GLY A 242 -18.50 -5.80 22.94
CA GLY A 242 -18.09 -5.86 24.34
C GLY A 242 -16.74 -6.55 24.55
N MET A 243 -15.90 -6.63 23.51
CA MET A 243 -14.63 -7.34 23.51
C MET A 243 -13.44 -6.38 23.61
N LYS A 244 -12.31 -6.88 24.11
CA LYS A 244 -11.02 -6.22 23.96
C LYS A 244 -10.46 -6.48 22.55
N LEU A 245 -9.98 -5.46 21.87
CA LEU A 245 -9.23 -5.64 20.62
C LEU A 245 -7.78 -6.05 20.92
N GLU A 246 -7.28 -7.05 20.20
CA GLU A 246 -5.84 -7.34 20.08
C GLU A 246 -5.47 -7.44 18.61
N ILE A 247 -4.49 -6.64 18.18
CA ILE A 247 -4.02 -6.60 16.79
C ILE A 247 -2.76 -7.43 16.65
N TYR A 248 -2.69 -8.23 15.60
CA TYR A 248 -1.53 -9.04 15.25
C TYR A 248 -1.07 -8.69 13.83
N SER A 249 0.22 -8.42 13.68
CA SER A 249 0.85 -8.11 12.39
C SER A 249 1.33 -9.39 11.71
N PHE A 250 0.96 -9.58 10.45
CA PHE A 250 1.33 -10.70 9.58
C PHE A 250 1.66 -10.22 8.17
N GLU A 251 2.55 -10.91 7.49
CA GLU A 251 2.69 -10.79 6.03
C GLU A 251 1.37 -11.15 5.33
N TRP A 252 1.08 -10.50 4.20
CA TRP A 252 -0.16 -10.70 3.41
C TRP A 252 -0.56 -12.18 3.26
N ASP A 253 0.36 -12.99 2.75
CA ASP A 253 0.12 -14.42 2.46
C ASP A 253 -0.10 -15.27 3.73
N SER A 254 0.21 -14.74 4.91
CA SER A 254 0.05 -15.42 6.20
C SER A 254 -1.30 -15.15 6.88
N LEU A 255 -2.08 -14.16 6.41
CA LEU A 255 -3.35 -13.77 7.04
C LEU A 255 -4.39 -14.89 7.03
N ILE A 256 -4.66 -15.49 5.86
CA ILE A 256 -5.63 -16.59 5.73
C ILE A 256 -5.18 -17.82 6.54
N PRO A 257 -3.92 -18.30 6.44
CA PRO A 257 -3.43 -19.39 7.29
C PRO A 257 -3.54 -19.11 8.80
N ALA A 258 -3.26 -17.87 9.24
CA ALA A 258 -3.41 -17.47 10.64
C ALA A 258 -4.87 -17.55 11.11
N LEU A 259 -5.82 -17.13 10.26
CA LEU A 259 -7.24 -17.23 10.52
C LEU A 259 -7.73 -18.68 10.56
N GLU A 260 -7.32 -19.51 9.61
CA GLU A 260 -7.73 -20.91 9.54
C GLU A 260 -7.25 -21.73 10.75
N SER A 261 -6.00 -21.49 11.17
CA SER A 261 -5.38 -22.11 12.34
C SER A 261 -5.96 -21.63 13.68
N GLY A 262 -6.66 -20.49 13.69
CA GLY A 262 -7.23 -19.88 14.89
C GLY A 262 -6.23 -19.05 15.70
N ALA A 263 -5.09 -18.67 15.10
CA ALA A 263 -4.16 -17.71 15.69
C ALA A 263 -4.82 -16.32 15.83
N ILE A 264 -5.68 -15.97 14.87
CA ILE A 264 -6.55 -14.80 14.87
C ILE A 264 -8.02 -15.22 14.64
N ASP A 265 -8.94 -14.35 15.03
CA ASP A 265 -10.38 -14.56 14.92
C ASP A 265 -10.97 -13.89 13.67
N ALA A 266 -10.33 -12.81 13.20
CA ALA A 266 -10.74 -12.04 12.03
C ALA A 266 -9.54 -11.41 11.31
N ILE A 267 -9.72 -11.04 10.05
CA ILE A 267 -8.76 -10.27 9.23
C ILE A 267 -9.40 -8.92 8.90
N ALA A 268 -8.71 -7.82 9.18
CA ALA A 268 -9.10 -6.47 8.73
C ALA A 268 -7.84 -5.79 8.19
N ALA A 269 -7.61 -5.91 6.88
CA ALA A 269 -6.30 -5.67 6.27
C ALA A 269 -6.41 -5.13 4.84
N GLY A 270 -7.36 -4.24 4.54
CA GLY A 270 -7.61 -3.83 3.14
C GLY A 270 -8.04 -4.98 2.23
N MET A 271 -8.57 -6.08 2.78
CA MET A 271 -8.79 -7.31 2.03
C MET A 271 -10.12 -7.31 1.27
N SER A 272 -10.02 -7.40 -0.06
CA SER A 272 -11.20 -7.57 -0.92
C SER A 272 -11.78 -8.98 -0.86
N PRO A 273 -13.13 -9.12 -0.78
CA PRO A 273 -13.83 -10.39 -0.73
C PRO A 273 -13.94 -11.04 -2.13
N THR A 274 -12.81 -11.22 -2.81
CA THR A 274 -12.77 -11.80 -4.16
C THR A 274 -13.38 -13.20 -4.19
N ALA A 275 -13.88 -13.62 -5.35
CA ALA A 275 -14.51 -14.93 -5.51
C ALA A 275 -13.56 -16.09 -5.13
N GLU A 276 -12.26 -15.93 -5.33
CA GLU A 276 -11.24 -16.92 -4.94
C GLU A 276 -11.10 -17.00 -3.41
N ARG A 277 -10.93 -15.86 -2.73
CA ARG A 277 -10.80 -15.84 -1.26
C ARG A 277 -12.09 -16.29 -0.58
N ALA A 278 -13.24 -15.93 -1.15
CA ALA A 278 -14.55 -16.35 -0.65
C ALA A 278 -14.77 -17.87 -0.73
N GLN A 279 -13.94 -18.63 -1.45
CA GLN A 279 -13.95 -20.10 -1.38
C GLN A 279 -13.24 -20.61 -0.11
N GLN A 280 -12.25 -19.89 0.40
CA GLN A 280 -11.41 -20.28 1.54
C GLN A 280 -12.00 -19.80 2.87
N ILE A 281 -12.43 -18.54 2.91
CA ILE A 281 -12.93 -17.87 4.12
C ILE A 281 -14.29 -17.19 3.85
N ASP A 282 -14.99 -16.82 4.92
CA ASP A 282 -16.17 -15.96 4.84
C ASP A 282 -15.76 -14.49 4.97
N PHE A 283 -16.61 -13.59 4.49
CA PHE A 283 -16.43 -12.16 4.61
C PHE A 283 -17.65 -11.49 5.21
N SER A 284 -17.44 -10.41 5.95
CA SER A 284 -18.51 -9.45 6.29
C SER A 284 -19.05 -8.77 5.03
N ASP A 285 -20.05 -7.91 5.23
CA ASP A 285 -20.38 -6.88 4.23
C ASP A 285 -19.20 -5.92 4.07
N THR A 286 -19.07 -5.31 2.89
CA THR A 286 -17.97 -4.36 2.62
C THR A 286 -18.11 -3.14 3.52
N TYR A 287 -17.00 -2.74 4.14
CA TYR A 287 -16.95 -1.57 5.00
C TYR A 287 -16.32 -0.35 4.33
N TYR A 288 -15.74 -0.53 3.15
CA TYR A 288 -15.20 0.52 2.31
C TYR A 288 -15.13 0.04 0.85
N GLU A 289 -15.29 0.93 -0.12
CA GLU A 289 -15.09 0.66 -1.55
C GLU A 289 -14.37 1.86 -2.17
N SER A 290 -13.46 1.62 -3.12
CA SER A 290 -12.69 2.70 -3.74
C SER A 290 -12.38 2.49 -5.22
N ASN A 291 -11.99 3.58 -5.89
CA ASN A 291 -11.41 3.47 -7.22
C ASN A 291 -9.97 2.98 -7.14
N LEU A 292 -9.58 2.13 -8.09
CA LEU A 292 -8.18 1.86 -8.34
C LEU A 292 -7.60 2.95 -9.23
N VAL A 293 -6.46 3.48 -8.82
CA VAL A 293 -5.67 4.52 -9.48
C VAL A 293 -4.25 4.02 -9.72
N VAL A 294 -3.42 4.83 -10.39
CA VAL A 294 -2.00 4.54 -10.54
C VAL A 294 -1.19 5.71 -9.99
N ILE A 295 -0.41 5.45 -8.95
CA ILE A 295 0.49 6.44 -8.33
C ILE A 295 1.76 6.50 -9.17
N ILE A 296 2.20 7.71 -9.51
CA ILE A 296 3.31 8.01 -10.43
C ILE A 296 4.22 9.09 -9.83
N ARG A 297 5.41 9.27 -10.43
CA ARG A 297 6.22 10.47 -10.21
C ARG A 297 5.68 11.65 -11.04
N LYS A 298 5.85 12.87 -10.55
CA LYS A 298 5.63 14.11 -11.30
C LYS A 298 6.76 14.40 -12.28
#